data_AF-A0AAN6ILA7-F1
#
_entry.id   AF-A0AAN6ILA7-F1
#
_cell.length_a   1.000
_cell.length_b   1.000
_cell.length_c   1.000
_cell.angle_alpha   90.00
_cell.angle_beta   90.00
_cell.angle_gamma   90.00
#
_symmetry.space_group_name_H-M   'P 1'
#
loop_
_entity.id
_entity.type
_entity.pdbx_description
1 polymer ?
#
loop_
_entity_poly.entity_id
_entity_poly.type
_entity_poly.pdbx_seq_one_letter_code
_entity_poly.pdbx_strand_id
1 'polypeptide(L)'
;FAKRRFADLLTDGDASKLSPLPLMLSGSLGGVSYWVACYPLDVIKSRVQNGSAPPRRMGYIAETARNIMAEQGVKGFFRGFSPSVIRSIPAAGVTFATYELVMRALNNNLM
;
A
#
# COMPACT_ATOMS: atom_id res chain seq x y z
N PHE A 1 20.68 -8.38 -7.88
CA PHE A 1 21.86 -7.54 -8.21
C PHE A 1 21.59 -6.04 -8.03
N ALA A 2 20.52 -5.45 -8.58
CA ALA A 2 20.25 -4.01 -8.45
C ALA A 2 19.99 -3.51 -7.01
N LYS A 3 19.25 -4.26 -6.18
CA LYS A 3 18.94 -3.83 -4.79
C LYS A 3 20.17 -3.69 -3.88
N ARG A 4 21.20 -4.52 -4.05
CA ARG A 4 22.44 -4.44 -3.26
C ARG A 4 23.24 -3.19 -3.62
N ARG A 5 23.40 -2.92 -4.92
CA ARG A 5 24.14 -1.76 -5.42
C ARG A 5 23.49 -0.42 -5.11
N PHE A 6 22.16 -0.37 -5.03
CA PHE A 6 21.43 0.83 -4.56
C PHE A 6 21.56 1.04 -3.05
N ALA A 7 21.64 -0.04 -2.26
CA ALA A 7 21.96 0.08 -0.85
C ALA A 7 23.37 0.66 -0.68
N ASP A 8 24.37 0.12 -1.38
CA ASP A 8 25.76 0.60 -1.32
C ASP A 8 25.96 2.05 -1.79
N LEU A 9 25.06 2.58 -2.64
CA LEU A 9 25.09 3.97 -3.11
C LEU A 9 24.41 4.97 -2.15
N LEU A 10 23.46 4.50 -1.34
CA LEU A 10 22.75 5.31 -0.34
C LEU A 10 23.38 5.20 1.06
N THR A 11 24.03 4.07 1.33
CA THR A 11 24.85 3.85 2.52
C THR A 11 26.30 3.92 2.11
N ASP A 12 26.87 5.11 2.23
CA ASP A 12 28.31 5.40 2.06
C ASP A 12 29.12 4.65 3.14
N GLY A 13 29.15 3.32 3.03
CA GLY A 13 29.81 2.39 3.96
C GLY A 13 29.18 2.26 5.36
N ASP A 14 28.19 3.06 5.74
CA ASP A 14 27.76 3.13 7.14
C ASP A 14 26.23 3.22 7.32
N ALA A 15 25.56 2.08 7.18
CA ALA A 15 24.14 1.92 7.52
C ALA A 15 23.84 2.21 9.01
N SER A 16 24.87 2.32 9.85
CA SER A 16 24.77 2.51 11.30
C SER A 16 24.51 3.96 11.75
N LYS A 17 24.56 4.94 10.83
CA LYS A 17 24.34 6.38 11.13
C LYS A 17 22.95 6.91 10.79
N LEU A 18 22.11 6.13 10.10
CA LEU A 18 20.73 6.52 9.86
C LEU A 18 19.91 6.23 11.11
N SER A 19 19.54 7.30 11.82
CA SER A 19 18.58 7.20 12.91
C SER A 19 17.33 6.45 12.40
N PRO A 20 16.81 5.46 13.15
CA PRO A 20 15.66 4.65 12.73
C PRO A 20 14.46 5.51 12.31
N LEU A 21 14.31 6.70 12.90
CA LEU A 21 13.21 7.63 12.63
C LEU A 21 13.22 8.17 11.18
N PRO A 22 14.28 8.85 10.67
CA PRO A 22 14.36 9.26 9.27
C PRO A 22 14.12 8.13 8.26
N LEU A 23 14.64 6.94 8.53
CA LEU A 23 14.45 5.78 7.65
C LEU A 23 12.97 5.38 7.61
N MET A 24 12.34 5.24 8.78
CA MET A 24 10.91 4.94 8.87
C MET A 24 10.07 6.00 8.19
N LEU A 25 10.36 7.29 8.41
CA LEU A 25 9.63 8.40 7.80
C LEU A 25 9.73 8.38 6.27
N SER A 26 10.93 8.18 5.72
CA SER A 26 11.13 8.12 4.26
C SER A 26 10.39 6.94 3.62
N GLY A 27 10.41 5.76 4.26
CA GLY A 27 9.67 4.59 3.81
C GLY A 27 8.15 4.77 3.91
N SER A 28 7.67 5.34 5.02
CA SER A 28 6.25 5.64 5.21
C SER A 28 5.75 6.66 4.19
N LEU A 29 6.49 7.75 3.95
CA LEU A 29 6.13 8.76 2.95
C LEU A 29 6.06 8.16 1.55
N GLY A 30 7.06 7.37 1.14
CA GLY A 30 7.03 6.67 -0.14
C GLY A 30 5.83 5.72 -0.26
N GLY A 31 5.51 4.99 0.82
CA GLY A 31 4.35 4.11 0.89
C GLY A 31 3.02 4.85 0.75
N VAL A 32 2.86 6.00 1.43
CA VAL A 32 1.66 6.84 1.31
C VAL A 32 1.55 7.42 -0.10
N SER A 33 2.63 7.92 -0.69
CA SER A 33 2.63 8.43 -2.06
C SER A 33 2.21 7.36 -3.08
N TYR A 34 2.74 6.15 -2.95
CA TYR A 34 2.32 5.01 -3.77
C TYR A 34 0.83 4.71 -3.60
N TRP A 35 0.34 4.64 -2.35
CA TRP A 35 -1.08 4.40 -2.06
C TRP A 35 -1.98 5.47 -2.66
N VAL A 36 -1.63 6.75 -2.52
CA VAL A 36 -2.39 7.89 -3.08
C VAL A 36 -2.48 7.80 -4.60
N ALA A 37 -1.39 7.39 -5.27
CA ALA A 37 -1.38 7.20 -6.72
C ALA A 37 -2.24 6.01 -7.18
N CYS A 38 -2.25 4.92 -6.40
CA CYS A 38 -3.03 3.71 -6.73
C CYS A 38 -4.51 3.79 -6.31
N TYR A 39 -4.85 4.63 -5.34
CA TYR A 39 -6.18 4.68 -4.73
C TYR A 39 -7.34 4.89 -5.73
N PRO A 40 -7.22 5.75 -6.77
CA PRO A 40 -8.28 5.91 -7.77
C PRO A 40 -8.63 4.61 -8.50
N LEU A 41 -7.63 3.75 -8.76
CA LEU A 41 -7.84 2.45 -9.40
C LEU A 41 -8.56 1.48 -8.44
N ASP A 42 -8.23 1.52 -7.15
CA ASP A 42 -8.89 0.70 -6.14
C ASP A 42 -10.37 1.07 -5.98
N VAL A 43 -10.70 2.36 -6.04
CA VAL A 43 -12.10 2.83 -5.99
C VAL A 43 -12.88 2.38 -7.23
N ILE A 44 -12.30 2.49 -8.42
CA ILE A 44 -12.93 1.99 -9.65
C ILE A 44 -13.17 0.49 -9.55
N LYS A 45 -12.16 -0.28 -9.09
CA LYS A 45 -12.26 -1.72 -8.91
C LYS A 45 -13.36 -2.09 -7.91
N SER A 46 -13.41 -1.41 -6.77
CA SER A 46 -14.45 -1.65 -5.75
C SER A 46 -15.85 -1.34 -6.27
N ARG A 47 -16.05 -0.25 -7.02
CA ARG A 47 -17.35 0.03 -7.66
C ARG A 47 -17.77 -1.04 -8.66
N VAL A 48 -16.84 -1.53 -9.48
CA VAL A 48 -17.13 -2.60 -10.45
C VAL A 48 -17.48 -3.90 -9.73
N GLN A 49 -16.75 -4.25 -8.67
CA GLN A 49 -17.00 -5.47 -7.89
C GLN A 49 -18.30 -5.42 -7.08
N ASN A 50 -18.69 -4.23 -6.60
CA ASN A 50 -19.94 -4.03 -5.88
C ASN A 50 -21.15 -3.87 -6.82
N GLY A 51 -20.92 -3.83 -8.14
CA GLY A 51 -21.99 -3.75 -9.14
C GLY A 51 -22.80 -5.05 -9.19
N SER A 52 -24.12 -4.93 -9.37
CA SER A 52 -25.04 -6.07 -9.39
C SER A 52 -24.86 -6.99 -10.61
N ALA A 53 -24.12 -6.57 -11.63
CA ALA A 53 -23.87 -7.34 -12.83
C ALA A 53 -22.39 -7.28 -13.22
N PRO A 54 -21.80 -8.39 -13.72
CA PRO A 54 -20.44 -8.39 -14.23
C PRO A 54 -20.32 -7.43 -15.42
N PRO A 55 -19.17 -6.76 -15.58
CA PRO A 55 -18.96 -5.81 -16.67
C PRO A 55 -19.08 -6.53 -18.02
N ARG A 56 -20.11 -6.18 -18.79
CA ARG A 56 -20.44 -6.82 -20.08
C ARG A 56 -19.72 -6.22 -21.29
N ARG A 57 -19.05 -5.08 -21.13
CA ARG A 57 -18.48 -4.30 -22.25
C ARG A 57 -17.02 -3.94 -22.00
N MET A 58 -16.19 -3.99 -23.04
CA MET A 58 -14.84 -3.44 -22.98
C MET A 58 -14.89 -1.94 -22.74
N GLY A 59 -13.99 -1.41 -21.90
CA GLY A 59 -13.95 0.02 -21.53
C GLY A 59 -14.73 0.41 -20.28
N TYR A 60 -15.33 -0.55 -19.57
CA TYR A 60 -16.08 -0.31 -18.32
C TYR A 60 -15.28 0.44 -17.24
N ILE A 61 -13.95 0.31 -17.23
CA ILE A 61 -13.06 1.03 -16.30
C ILE A 61 -13.12 2.54 -16.56
N ALA A 62 -12.96 2.95 -17.82
CA ALA A 62 -13.00 4.37 -18.21
C ALA A 62 -14.41 4.96 -18.03
N GLU A 63 -15.45 4.17 -18.31
CA GLU A 63 -16.84 4.55 -18.06
C GLU A 63 -17.11 4.74 -16.57
N THR A 64 -16.68 3.81 -15.73
CA THR A 64 -16.81 3.91 -14.26
C THR A 64 -16.05 5.12 -13.73
N ALA A 65 -14.85 5.39 -14.23
CA ALA A 65 -14.08 6.59 -13.87
C ALA A 65 -14.81 7.88 -14.26
N ARG A 66 -15.38 7.95 -15.46
CA ARG A 66 -16.20 9.09 -15.90
C ARG A 66 -17.44 9.28 -15.04
N ASN A 67 -18.12 8.19 -14.68
CA ASN A 67 -19.30 8.24 -13.82
C ASN A 67 -18.94 8.73 -12.40
N ILE A 68 -17.84 8.26 -11.82
CA ILE A 68 -17.34 8.76 -10.52
C ILE A 68 -17.06 10.28 -10.60
N MET A 69 -16.39 10.73 -11.67
CA MET A 69 -16.07 12.14 -11.87
C MET A 69 -17.34 13.00 -12.03
N ALA A 70 -18.36 12.49 -12.75
CA ALA A 70 -19.62 13.22 -12.95
C ALA A 70 -20.47 13.31 -11.67
N GLU A 71 -20.50 12.26 -10.86
CA GLU A 71 -21.34 12.22 -9.65
C GLU A 71 -20.71 12.94 -8.45
N GLN A 72 -19.42 12.75 -8.21
CA GLN A 72 -18.75 13.15 -6.95
C GLN A 72 -17.46 13.95 -7.21
N GLY A 73 -17.10 14.19 -8.47
CA GLY A 73 -15.87 14.85 -8.85
C GLY A 73 -14.62 14.10 -8.38
N VAL A 74 -13.53 14.86 -8.23
CA VAL A 74 -12.22 14.33 -7.79
C VAL A 74 -12.31 13.71 -6.38
N LYS A 75 -13.18 14.22 -5.51
CA LYS A 75 -13.38 13.68 -4.16
C LYS A 75 -13.96 12.26 -4.18
N GLY A 76 -14.71 11.89 -5.22
CA GLY A 76 -15.25 10.55 -5.40
C GLY A 76 -14.16 9.46 -5.46
N PHE A 77 -12.99 9.78 -6.03
CA PHE A 77 -11.86 8.85 -6.12
C PHE A 77 -11.11 8.63 -4.82
N PHE A 78 -11.30 9.50 -3.82
CA PHE A 78 -10.67 9.38 -2.50
C PHE A 78 -11.67 9.04 -1.39
N ARG A 79 -12.92 8.76 -1.75
CA ARG A 79 -13.97 8.40 -0.81
C ARG A 79 -13.69 7.01 -0.23
N GLY A 80 -13.40 6.97 1.07
CA GLY A 80 -13.03 5.74 1.80
C GLY A 80 -11.54 5.62 2.13
N PHE A 81 -10.73 6.62 1.79
CA PHE A 81 -9.28 6.58 2.05
C PHE A 81 -8.99 6.52 3.55
N SER A 82 -9.65 7.35 4.35
CA SER A 82 -9.50 7.39 5.81
C SER A 82 -9.79 6.04 6.50
N PRO A 83 -10.95 5.36 6.29
CA PRO A 83 -11.18 4.05 6.88
C PRO A 83 -10.22 2.99 6.34
N SER A 84 -9.76 3.09 5.10
CA SER A 84 -8.77 2.17 4.53
C SER A 84 -7.42 2.27 5.24
N VAL A 85 -6.96 3.50 5.51
CA VAL A 85 -5.72 3.76 6.24
C VAL A 85 -5.84 3.28 7.69
N ILE A 86 -6.93 3.62 8.37
CA ILE A 86 -7.17 3.19 9.76
C ILE A 86 -7.16 1.66 9.87
N ARG A 87 -7.78 0.95 8.91
CA ARG A 87 -7.77 -0.52 8.85
C ARG A 87 -6.38 -1.09 8.56
N SER A 88 -5.56 -0.39 7.77
CA SER A 88 -4.24 -0.89 7.36
C SER A 88 -3.23 -0.96 8.51
N ILE A 89 -3.33 -0.05 9.49
CA ILE A 89 -2.38 0.04 10.61
C ILE A 89 -2.44 -1.21 11.50
N PRO A 90 -3.60 -1.65 12.02
CA PRO A 90 -3.69 -2.90 12.78
C PRO A 90 -3.29 -4.11 11.96
N ALA A 91 -3.70 -4.17 10.68
CA ALA A 91 -3.36 -5.29 9.81
C ALA A 91 -1.84 -5.43 9.64
N ALA A 92 -1.13 -4.31 9.44
CA ALA A 92 0.32 -4.29 9.40
C ALA A 92 0.93 -4.73 10.74
N GLY A 93 0.43 -4.20 11.86
CA GLY A 93 0.89 -4.57 13.20
C GLY A 93 0.77 -6.07 13.48
N VAL A 94 -0.38 -6.67 13.17
CA VAL A 94 -0.60 -8.12 13.30
C VAL A 94 0.34 -8.89 12.39
N THR A 95 0.52 -8.45 11.13
CA THR A 95 1.44 -9.12 10.19
C THR A 95 2.87 -9.15 10.73
N PHE A 96 3.37 -8.02 11.26
CA PHE A 96 4.69 -7.95 11.87
C PHE A 96 4.80 -8.83 13.12
N ALA A 97 3.81 -8.79 14.00
CA ALA A 97 3.79 -9.63 15.21
C ALA A 97 3.78 -11.12 14.85
N THR A 98 2.94 -11.55 13.91
CA THR A 98 2.90 -12.94 13.44
C THR A 98 4.23 -13.36 12.82
N TYR A 99 4.84 -12.50 11.98
CA TYR A 99 6.15 -12.78 11.41
C TYR A 99 7.22 -12.99 12.49
N GLU A 100 7.26 -12.12 13.49
CA GLU A 100 8.23 -12.21 14.59
C GLU A 100 8.02 -13.47 15.44
N LEU A 101 6.77 -13.80 15.77
CA LEU A 101 6.44 -15.01 16.54
C LEU A 101 6.80 -16.28 15.78
N VAL A 102 6.46 -16.36 14.48
CA VAL A 102 6.77 -17.52 13.64
C VAL A 102 8.28 -17.66 13.48
N MET A 103 9.00 -16.57 13.23
CA MET A 103 10.46 -16.61 13.08
C MET A 103 11.16 -17.03 14.37
N ARG A 104 10.68 -16.55 15.54
CA ARG A 104 11.18 -16.97 16.85
C ARG A 104 10.91 -18.45 17.11
N ALA A 105 9.71 -18.92 16.80
CA ALA A 105 9.36 -20.34 16.95
C ALA A 105 10.22 -21.23 16.04
N LEU A 106 10.47 -20.81 14.80
CA LEU A 106 11.31 -21.55 13.86
C LEU A 106 12.77 -21.61 14.33
N ASN A 107 13.34 -20.48 14.77
CA ASN A 107 14.71 -20.43 15.27
C ASN A 107 14.90 -21.21 16.58
N ASN A 108 13.89 -21.24 17.45
CA ASN A 108 13.94 -22.00 18.70
C ASN A 108 13.83 -23.53 18.49
N ASN A 109 13.33 -24.00 17.33
CA ASN A 109 13.30 -25.43 16.99
C ASN A 109 14.55 -25.89 16.21
N LEU A 110 15.48 -24.97 15.89
CA LEU A 110 16.74 -25.24 15.21
C LEU A 110 17.96 -25.17 16.14
N MET A 111 17.74 -25.08 17.47
CA MET A 111 18.73 -25.33 18.53
C MET A 111 18.26 -26.50 19.40
#